data_AF-A0A553MQX5-F1
#
_entry.id   AF-A0A553MQX5-F1
#
_cell.length_a   1.000
_cell.length_b   1.000
_cell.length_c   1.000
_cell.angle_alpha   90.00
_cell.angle_beta   90.00
_cell.angle_gamma   90.00
#
_symmetry.space_group_name_H-M   'P 1'
#
loop_
_entity.id
_entity.type
_entity.pdbx_description
1 polymer ?
#
loop_
_entity_poly.entity_id
_entity_poly.type
_entity_poly.pdbx_seq_one_letter_code
_entity_poly.pdbx_strand_id
1 'polypeptide(L)'
;KPPPLCSSLSGEAPPPRDVTTRAVPDLDKPEQFAQGTGRECGLRAAMGNTQKKGPSHREGGGQHSPRGTPGHSRSHGNHTTGSKEGHGSHSPAVNGAVSAGRSQDEPPAPGPASESCNLDAPCGALPPPLARLKNEGNMLFKNGQFGAALEKYTLAIDGCIEAGIDSPEDLCILYSNRAACFLKDGNSSDCIEDCTRALELHPFSLKPLLRRAMAYDSLERYRKAYVDYKTVLQIDMSVQAAHDSVHRITKVLIEQDGPDWREKLPEIPAVPLSAQNHRKEEPSVEVLQARAARAEEQKARKAEVRFNSLKQEGNELVKNSQFQAAADKYSECLAIKPNECAIYTNRRALAHKGLQDYLSASTDLQEVLQLDPNVQEAEQELEMVTNLLRESLLENAQG
;
A
#
# COMPACT_ATOMS: atom_id res chain seq x y z
N LYS A 1 -3.94 73.97 4.87
CA LYS A 1 -5.22 74.74 4.81
C LYS A 1 -6.38 73.79 5.15
N PRO A 2 -7.49 74.29 5.73
CA PRO A 2 -8.49 73.53 6.51
C PRO A 2 -9.68 73.07 5.60
N PRO A 3 -10.86 72.57 6.07
CA PRO A 3 -11.47 72.51 7.43
C PRO A 3 -12.11 71.13 7.81
N PRO A 4 -12.91 71.00 8.91
CA PRO A 4 -13.06 69.73 9.66
C PRO A 4 -14.53 69.35 10.06
N LEU A 5 -14.68 68.57 11.16
CA LEU A 5 -15.87 68.41 12.05
C LEU A 5 -17.04 67.53 11.53
N CYS A 6 -17.41 66.44 12.23
CA CYS A 6 -18.36 66.33 13.39
C CYS A 6 -19.85 66.52 12.99
N SER A 7 -20.86 65.91 13.61
CA SER A 7 -21.02 64.69 14.46
C SER A 7 -22.48 64.65 14.97
N SER A 8 -23.10 63.47 15.19
CA SER A 8 -24.32 63.24 16.02
C SER A 8 -25.63 63.97 15.59
N LEU A 9 -26.88 63.54 15.88
CA LEU A 9 -27.45 62.40 16.65
C LEU A 9 -28.96 62.22 16.30
N SER A 10 -29.60 61.21 16.91
CA SER A 10 -31.06 61.06 17.24
C SER A 10 -32.04 60.50 16.19
N GLY A 11 -33.01 59.70 16.68
CA GLY A 11 -34.16 59.15 15.95
C GLY A 11 -34.68 57.81 16.53
N GLU A 12 -35.81 57.83 17.24
CA GLU A 12 -36.45 56.65 17.85
C GLU A 12 -37.25 55.76 16.86
N ALA A 13 -37.67 54.58 17.33
CA ALA A 13 -38.49 53.61 16.58
C ALA A 13 -39.98 53.62 16.99
N PRO A 14 -40.89 53.17 16.10
CA PRO A 14 -42.20 52.64 16.47
C PRO A 14 -42.42 51.17 16.02
N PRO A 15 -43.46 50.44 16.51
CA PRO A 15 -43.50 48.98 16.50
C PRO A 15 -44.58 48.40 15.52
N PRO A 16 -45.18 47.20 15.69
CA PRO A 16 -45.27 46.19 14.62
C PRO A 16 -46.65 46.12 13.93
N ARG A 17 -46.76 45.29 12.89
CA ARG A 17 -48.05 44.84 12.33
C ARG A 17 -48.09 43.33 12.15
N ASP A 18 -49.27 42.79 12.38
CA ASP A 18 -49.62 41.37 12.49
C ASP A 18 -50.66 41.00 11.38
N VAL A 19 -51.12 39.74 11.37
CA VAL A 19 -52.17 39.14 10.51
C VAL A 19 -51.79 39.07 9.00
N THR A 20 -51.82 37.94 8.29
CA THR A 20 -52.88 36.90 8.23
C THR A 20 -52.37 35.51 7.81
N THR A 21 -53.10 34.50 8.30
CA THR A 21 -53.05 33.08 7.94
C THR A 21 -53.49 32.74 6.50
N ARG A 22 -52.86 31.72 5.91
CA ARG A 22 -53.47 30.69 5.03
C ARG A 22 -52.45 29.55 4.83
N ALA A 23 -52.64 28.35 5.38
CA ALA A 23 -53.65 27.32 5.09
C ALA A 23 -53.06 26.21 4.21
N VAL A 24 -52.82 25.07 4.85
CA VAL A 24 -52.55 23.76 4.23
C VAL A 24 -53.81 23.27 3.50
N PRO A 25 -53.67 22.35 2.54
CA PRO A 25 -54.63 21.26 2.44
C PRO A 25 -53.94 19.89 2.60
N ASP A 26 -54.39 19.14 3.61
CA ASP A 26 -54.30 17.68 3.62
C ASP A 26 -55.01 17.08 2.39
N LEU A 27 -54.51 15.95 1.90
CA LEU A 27 -55.32 14.94 1.20
C LEU A 27 -54.83 13.53 1.52
N ASP A 28 -55.53 12.94 2.48
CA ASP A 28 -55.86 11.54 2.74
C ASP A 28 -55.07 10.34 2.17
N LYS A 29 -54.94 9.36 3.07
CA LYS A 29 -54.69 7.91 2.84
C LYS A 29 -56.04 7.19 2.57
N PRO A 30 -56.12 5.84 2.62
CA PRO A 30 -55.41 4.80 1.87
C PRO A 30 -56.39 3.89 1.08
N GLU A 31 -55.88 2.99 0.23
CA GLU A 31 -56.64 1.80 -0.18
C GLU A 31 -55.88 0.49 0.15
N GLN A 32 -56.65 -0.55 0.44
CA GLN A 32 -56.19 -1.91 0.80
C GLN A 32 -56.74 -2.95 -0.19
N PHE A 33 -56.26 -4.19 -0.06
CA PHE A 33 -56.60 -5.40 -0.83
C PHE A 33 -55.94 -5.46 -2.23
N ALA A 34 -55.56 -6.64 -2.75
CA ALA A 34 -55.94 -8.01 -2.33
C ALA A 34 -54.76 -9.00 -2.29
N GLN A 35 -54.96 -10.12 -1.57
CA GLN A 35 -54.14 -11.32 -1.69
C GLN A 35 -54.46 -12.07 -2.98
N GLY A 36 -53.46 -12.67 -3.63
CA GLY A 36 -53.63 -13.51 -4.82
C GLY A 36 -52.52 -14.55 -4.93
N THR A 37 -52.87 -15.83 -4.78
CA THR A 37 -51.96 -16.98 -4.82
C THR A 37 -51.72 -17.48 -6.25
N GLY A 38 -50.51 -17.95 -6.60
CA GLY A 38 -50.39 -18.96 -7.65
C GLY A 38 -49.07 -19.10 -8.43
N ARG A 39 -48.32 -20.17 -8.12
CA ARG A 39 -47.54 -21.06 -9.02
C ARG A 39 -46.37 -20.54 -9.86
N GLU A 40 -45.20 -21.10 -9.53
CA GLU A 40 -44.28 -21.85 -10.41
C GLU A 40 -44.21 -21.51 -11.91
N CYS A 41 -43.00 -21.11 -12.35
CA CYS A 41 -42.32 -21.83 -13.44
C CYS A 41 -40.81 -21.64 -13.33
N GLY A 42 -40.04 -22.74 -13.30
CA GLY A 42 -38.58 -22.68 -13.22
C GLY A 42 -37.93 -22.89 -14.59
N LEU A 43 -36.86 -22.15 -14.88
CA LEU A 43 -35.95 -22.46 -15.99
C LEU A 43 -34.49 -22.35 -15.55
N ARG A 44 -33.75 -23.43 -15.74
CA ARG A 44 -32.28 -23.47 -15.67
C ARG A 44 -31.70 -22.70 -16.86
N ALA A 45 -30.64 -21.95 -16.64
CA ALA A 45 -29.66 -21.65 -17.68
C ALA A 45 -28.24 -21.67 -17.08
N ALA A 46 -27.46 -22.67 -17.49
CA ALA A 46 -26.01 -22.70 -17.30
C ALA A 46 -25.34 -22.39 -18.65
N MET A 47 -24.00 -22.33 -18.64
CA MET A 47 -23.11 -22.01 -19.76
C MET A 47 -23.00 -20.49 -20.06
N GLY A 48 -21.85 -19.97 -20.47
CA GLY A 48 -20.55 -20.62 -20.67
C GLY A 48 -19.67 -19.73 -21.54
N ASN A 49 -18.59 -19.17 -20.98
CA ASN A 49 -17.81 -18.14 -21.68
C ASN A 49 -16.76 -18.78 -22.60
N THR A 50 -16.94 -18.64 -23.91
CA THR A 50 -15.97 -19.09 -24.93
C THR A 50 -15.53 -17.91 -25.80
N GLN A 51 -14.29 -17.49 -25.64
CA GLN A 51 -13.68 -16.43 -26.46
C GLN A 51 -13.27 -17.01 -27.82
N LYS A 52 -13.86 -16.49 -28.91
CA LYS A 52 -13.34 -16.67 -30.27
C LYS A 52 -12.65 -15.38 -30.72
N LYS A 53 -11.34 -15.45 -31.00
CA LYS A 53 -10.64 -14.42 -31.80
C LYS A 53 -10.83 -14.72 -33.29
N GLY A 54 -11.19 -13.70 -34.07
CA GLY A 54 -11.16 -13.72 -35.54
C GLY A 54 -9.95 -12.93 -36.07
N PRO A 55 -9.41 -13.27 -37.27
CA PRO A 55 -8.17 -12.67 -37.79
C PRO A 55 -8.42 -11.47 -38.73
N SER A 56 -7.41 -10.61 -38.89
CA SER A 56 -7.40 -9.54 -39.89
C SER A 56 -6.15 -9.62 -40.79
N HIS A 57 -6.35 -9.97 -42.05
CA HIS A 57 -5.39 -9.67 -43.13
C HIS A 57 -5.44 -8.17 -43.46
N ARG A 58 -4.30 -7.55 -43.80
CA ARG A 58 -3.94 -7.18 -45.20
C ARG A 58 -2.60 -6.41 -45.27
N GLU A 59 -1.91 -6.57 -46.40
CA GLU A 59 -0.70 -5.86 -46.85
C GLU A 59 -0.95 -4.36 -47.10
N GLY A 60 0.05 -3.47 -47.28
CA GLY A 60 1.52 -3.60 -47.25
C GLY A 60 2.25 -2.41 -47.90
N GLY A 61 3.60 -2.40 -47.87
CA GLY A 61 4.49 -1.38 -48.48
C GLY A 61 4.56 -0.04 -47.72
N GLY A 62 5.66 0.71 -47.63
CA GLY A 62 7.05 0.61 -48.14
C GLY A 62 7.69 2.02 -48.09
N GLN A 63 9.01 2.25 -48.09
CA GLN A 63 10.24 1.42 -48.14
C GLN A 63 11.40 2.22 -47.49
N HIS A 64 12.56 1.62 -47.19
CA HIS A 64 13.93 2.15 -47.46
C HIS A 64 15.03 1.25 -46.85
N SER A 65 16.06 0.96 -47.65
CA SER A 65 17.20 0.05 -47.38
C SER A 65 18.51 0.85 -47.13
N PRO A 66 19.72 0.26 -47.15
CA PRO A 66 20.27 -0.86 -46.35
C PRO A 66 21.68 -0.56 -45.75
N ARG A 67 22.21 -1.41 -44.85
CA ARG A 67 23.66 -1.74 -44.85
C ARG A 67 24.05 -2.97 -44.00
N GLY A 68 25.02 -3.75 -44.49
CA GLY A 68 26.09 -4.32 -43.65
C GLY A 68 25.91 -5.71 -43.03
N THR A 69 26.10 -6.76 -43.83
CA THR A 69 26.50 -8.12 -43.41
C THR A 69 28.02 -8.19 -43.09
N PRO A 70 28.65 -9.35 -42.78
CA PRO A 70 28.22 -10.58 -42.07
C PRO A 70 29.26 -11.06 -40.99
N GLY A 71 29.06 -12.23 -40.36
CA GLY A 71 30.21 -13.10 -40.04
C GLY A 71 30.10 -14.14 -38.91
N HIS A 72 29.92 -15.42 -39.28
CA HIS A 72 30.45 -16.64 -38.62
C HIS A 72 30.07 -17.01 -37.16
N SER A 73 30.11 -18.29 -36.73
CA SER A 73 29.61 -19.56 -37.33
C SER A 73 29.81 -20.74 -36.35
N ARG A 74 28.79 -21.61 -36.19
CA ARG A 74 28.83 -23.06 -35.84
C ARG A 74 29.60 -23.52 -34.57
N SER A 75 29.03 -24.48 -33.82
CA SER A 75 29.45 -25.91 -33.85
C SER A 75 29.02 -26.74 -32.63
N HIS A 76 28.31 -27.87 -32.87
CA HIS A 76 28.17 -29.11 -32.04
C HIS A 76 27.63 -28.98 -30.58
N GLY A 77 26.89 -29.92 -29.99
CA GLY A 77 26.31 -31.18 -30.46
C GLY A 77 26.82 -32.42 -29.73
N ASN A 78 26.03 -33.01 -28.81
CA ASN A 78 25.96 -34.48 -28.63
C ASN A 78 24.79 -34.98 -27.76
N HIS A 79 24.38 -36.22 -28.02
CA HIS A 79 23.39 -37.03 -27.28
C HIS A 79 24.07 -38.04 -26.34
N THR A 80 23.34 -38.54 -25.32
CA THR A 80 23.18 -39.95 -24.84
C THR A 80 22.42 -39.92 -23.50
N THR A 81 21.21 -40.47 -23.28
CA THR A 81 20.71 -41.87 -23.27
C THR A 81 21.31 -42.77 -22.17
N GLY A 82 20.47 -43.30 -21.26
CA GLY A 82 20.84 -44.39 -20.32
C GLY A 82 19.83 -44.64 -19.20
N SER A 83 19.05 -45.72 -19.27
CA SER A 83 17.96 -46.09 -18.35
C SER A 83 18.39 -46.96 -17.15
N LYS A 84 17.59 -46.96 -16.06
CA LYS A 84 16.97 -48.14 -15.35
C LYS A 84 16.51 -47.75 -13.93
N GLU A 85 15.24 -47.87 -13.54
CA GLU A 85 14.41 -49.06 -13.20
C GLU A 85 14.63 -49.64 -11.79
N GLY A 86 13.54 -49.87 -11.02
CA GLY A 86 13.46 -51.04 -10.12
C GLY A 86 12.84 -50.88 -8.71
N HIS A 87 11.50 -50.98 -8.60
CA HIS A 87 10.71 -51.50 -7.43
C HIS A 87 10.83 -50.79 -6.05
N GLY A 88 9.82 -50.69 -5.16
CA GLY A 88 8.71 -51.61 -4.78
C GLY A 88 9.09 -52.31 -3.46
N SER A 89 8.29 -52.44 -2.39
CA SER A 89 6.85 -52.19 -2.14
C SER A 89 6.55 -52.31 -0.60
N HIS A 90 5.27 -52.19 -0.19
CA HIS A 90 4.65 -52.64 1.09
C HIS A 90 4.47 -51.65 2.28
N SER A 91 3.19 -51.28 2.50
CA SER A 91 2.52 -51.13 3.82
C SER A 91 2.18 -52.54 4.40
N PRO A 92 1.60 -52.77 5.62
CA PRO A 92 0.63 -51.91 6.36
C PRO A 92 0.64 -51.94 7.94
N ALA A 93 -0.16 -51.03 8.54
CA ALA A 93 -0.92 -51.13 9.84
C ALA A 93 -0.17 -51.54 11.16
N VAL A 94 -0.68 -51.39 12.41
CA VAL A 94 -2.04 -51.27 12.98
C VAL A 94 -2.05 -50.61 14.39
N ASN A 95 -3.21 -50.03 14.78
CA ASN A 95 -3.84 -49.96 16.13
C ASN A 95 -3.25 -49.27 17.40
N GLY A 96 -4.01 -48.27 17.89
CA GLY A 96 -4.55 -48.20 19.28
C GLY A 96 -3.72 -47.49 20.38
N ALA A 97 -4.29 -47.04 21.51
CA ALA A 97 -5.67 -46.68 21.87
C ALA A 97 -5.71 -45.87 23.21
N VAL A 98 -6.70 -44.99 23.37
CA VAL A 98 -7.28 -44.42 24.62
C VAL A 98 -6.43 -44.10 25.88
N SER A 99 -6.48 -42.85 26.36
CA SER A 99 -7.19 -42.46 27.61
C SER A 99 -6.79 -41.06 28.12
N ALA A 100 -7.71 -40.41 28.86
CA ALA A 100 -7.59 -39.02 29.30
C ALA A 100 -6.85 -38.86 30.65
N GLY A 101 -6.12 -37.75 30.78
CA GLY A 101 -5.62 -37.21 32.05
C GLY A 101 -5.75 -35.68 32.03
N ARG A 102 -6.56 -35.13 32.95
CA ARG A 102 -6.89 -33.70 33.01
C ARG A 102 -6.16 -33.08 34.22
N SER A 103 -5.10 -32.34 33.94
CA SER A 103 -4.42 -31.48 34.91
C SER A 103 -4.37 -30.06 34.35
N GLN A 104 -4.54 -29.06 35.22
CA GLN A 104 -4.53 -27.65 34.85
C GLN A 104 -3.10 -27.15 34.81
N ASP A 105 -2.72 -26.42 33.76
CA ASP A 105 -1.63 -25.45 33.76
C ASP A 105 -1.97 -24.32 32.79
N GLU A 106 -1.62 -23.08 33.16
CA GLU A 106 -1.90 -21.87 32.38
C GLU A 106 -1.09 -21.83 31.06
N PRO A 107 -1.66 -21.31 29.96
CA PRO A 107 -0.86 -20.94 28.80
C PRO A 107 -0.01 -19.69 29.13
N PRO A 108 1.32 -19.71 28.91
CA PRO A 108 2.15 -18.53 29.17
C PRO A 108 1.81 -17.39 28.20
N ALA A 109 1.95 -16.16 28.68
CA ALA A 109 1.61 -14.95 27.94
C ALA A 109 2.31 -14.88 26.57
N PRO A 110 1.63 -14.36 25.52
CA PRO A 110 2.26 -14.18 24.21
C PRO A 110 3.36 -13.12 24.30
N GLY A 111 4.60 -13.54 24.03
CA GLY A 111 5.74 -12.64 23.88
C GLY A 111 5.55 -11.67 22.71
N PRO A 112 6.26 -10.52 22.69
CA PRO A 112 6.05 -9.49 21.70
C PRO A 112 6.58 -9.91 20.33
N ALA A 113 5.69 -10.37 19.45
CA ALA A 113 5.99 -10.55 18.02
C ALA A 113 6.24 -9.18 17.38
N SER A 114 7.52 -8.79 17.30
CA SER A 114 7.95 -7.44 16.95
C SER A 114 8.03 -7.18 15.44
N GLU A 115 6.89 -7.16 14.76
CA GLU A 115 6.78 -6.52 13.44
C GLU A 115 6.33 -5.06 13.62
N SER A 116 7.32 -4.16 13.80
CA SER A 116 7.07 -2.72 13.98
C SER A 116 6.72 -2.01 12.65
N CYS A 117 5.56 -2.35 12.12
CA CYS A 117 4.89 -1.61 11.06
C CYS A 117 4.80 -0.13 11.46
N ASN A 118 5.25 0.78 10.60
CA ASN A 118 5.21 2.21 10.89
C ASN A 118 3.78 2.72 10.63
N LEU A 119 3.01 2.78 11.71
CA LEU A 119 1.58 3.08 11.68
C LEU A 119 1.31 4.57 11.94
N ASP A 120 2.33 5.34 12.35
CA ASP A 120 2.22 6.73 12.80
C ASP A 120 2.59 7.76 11.72
N ALA A 121 2.16 7.54 10.47
CA ALA A 121 2.18 8.59 9.47
C ALA A 121 1.00 9.55 9.74
N PRO A 122 1.23 10.83 10.09
CA PRO A 122 0.16 11.78 10.29
C PRO A 122 -0.46 12.12 8.93
N CYS A 123 -1.74 11.81 8.81
CA CYS A 123 -2.60 12.27 7.75
C CYS A 123 -3.79 12.88 8.49
N GLY A 124 -3.91 14.21 8.42
CA GLY A 124 -4.93 15.00 9.10
C GLY A 124 -4.79 15.11 10.62
N ALA A 125 -5.83 15.68 11.25
CA ALA A 125 -5.95 15.89 12.70
C ALA A 125 -6.38 14.62 13.45
N LEU A 126 -6.48 13.48 12.74
CA LEU A 126 -6.92 12.20 13.26
C LEU A 126 -6.04 11.72 14.44
N PRO A 127 -6.62 11.37 15.60
CA PRO A 127 -5.89 10.83 16.73
C PRO A 127 -5.06 9.58 16.36
N PRO A 128 -3.91 9.35 17.02
CA PRO A 128 -2.99 8.28 16.64
C PRO A 128 -3.66 6.90 16.44
N PRO A 129 -4.56 6.40 17.33
CA PRO A 129 -5.19 5.09 17.13
C PRO A 129 -5.95 4.96 15.79
N LEU A 130 -6.66 6.02 15.38
CA LEU A 130 -7.45 6.04 14.15
C LEU A 130 -6.56 6.30 12.92
N ALA A 131 -5.50 7.09 13.06
CA ALA A 131 -4.47 7.25 12.04
C ALA A 131 -3.77 5.91 11.74
N ARG A 132 -3.48 5.10 12.78
CA ARG A 132 -2.96 3.74 12.63
C ARG A 132 -3.92 2.85 11.84
N LEU A 133 -5.21 2.80 12.18
CA LEU A 133 -6.21 2.02 11.43
C LEU A 133 -6.30 2.45 9.95
N LYS A 134 -6.31 3.76 9.68
CA LYS A 134 -6.25 4.31 8.30
C LYS A 134 -5.00 3.82 7.56
N ASN A 135 -3.85 3.80 8.23
CA ASN A 135 -2.58 3.36 7.64
C ASN A 135 -2.52 1.83 7.43
N GLU A 136 -3.12 1.02 8.31
CA GLU A 136 -3.31 -0.42 8.11
C GLU A 136 -4.18 -0.68 6.88
N GLY A 137 -5.35 -0.01 6.77
CA GLY A 137 -6.21 -0.09 5.58
C GLY A 137 -5.48 0.30 4.29
N ASN A 138 -4.68 1.37 4.33
CA ASN A 138 -3.87 1.81 3.19
C ASN A 138 -2.84 0.76 2.74
N MET A 139 -2.26 0.00 3.68
CA MET A 139 -1.32 -1.09 3.37
C MET A 139 -2.02 -2.32 2.81
N LEU A 140 -3.12 -2.75 3.44
CA LEU A 140 -3.95 -3.87 2.98
C LEU A 140 -4.49 -3.61 1.56
N PHE A 141 -4.93 -2.38 1.27
CA PHE A 141 -5.40 -1.98 -0.05
C PHE A 141 -4.29 -2.08 -1.11
N LYS A 142 -3.04 -1.67 -0.80
CA LYS A 142 -1.89 -1.83 -1.70
C LYS A 142 -1.54 -3.30 -1.94
N ASN A 143 -1.73 -4.15 -0.94
CA ASN A 143 -1.53 -5.59 -1.03
C ASN A 143 -2.69 -6.33 -1.75
N GLY A 144 -3.74 -5.60 -2.20
CA GLY A 144 -4.91 -6.17 -2.85
C GLY A 144 -5.93 -6.84 -1.91
N GLN A 145 -5.75 -6.71 -0.60
CA GLN A 145 -6.63 -7.30 0.43
C GLN A 145 -7.79 -6.34 0.75
N PHE A 146 -8.68 -6.14 -0.23
CA PHE A 146 -9.72 -5.10 -0.17
C PHE A 146 -10.74 -5.28 0.95
N GLY A 147 -11.20 -6.50 1.23
CA GLY A 147 -12.12 -6.78 2.36
C GLY A 147 -11.52 -6.43 3.73
N ALA A 148 -10.28 -6.85 3.99
CA ALA A 148 -9.58 -6.49 5.23
C ALA A 148 -9.28 -4.98 5.32
N ALA A 149 -9.01 -4.32 4.18
CA ALA A 149 -8.85 -2.87 4.13
C ALA A 149 -10.17 -2.13 4.47
N LEU A 150 -11.30 -2.62 3.93
CA LEU A 150 -12.65 -2.11 4.20
C LEU A 150 -12.98 -2.19 5.69
N GLU A 151 -12.72 -3.31 6.36
CA GLU A 151 -12.87 -3.45 7.82
C GLU A 151 -12.07 -2.39 8.58
N LYS A 152 -10.79 -2.20 8.24
CA LYS A 152 -9.92 -1.21 8.90
C LYS A 152 -10.38 0.23 8.67
N TYR A 153 -10.87 0.57 7.47
CA TYR A 153 -11.46 1.89 7.23
C TYR A 153 -12.78 2.08 7.97
N THR A 154 -13.63 1.06 8.07
CA THR A 154 -14.88 1.11 8.84
C THR A 154 -14.60 1.35 10.32
N LEU A 155 -13.70 0.57 10.94
CA LEU A 155 -13.28 0.81 12.33
C LEU A 155 -12.69 2.22 12.55
N ALA A 156 -11.98 2.77 11.56
CA ALA A 156 -11.49 4.15 11.62
C ALA A 156 -12.62 5.19 11.53
N ILE A 157 -13.63 4.96 10.69
CA ILE A 157 -14.82 5.82 10.54
C ILE A 157 -15.67 5.79 11.82
N ASP A 158 -15.99 4.58 12.31
CA ASP A 158 -16.82 4.38 13.49
C ASP A 158 -16.14 5.01 14.71
N GLY A 159 -14.83 4.79 14.88
CA GLY A 159 -14.04 5.45 15.92
C GLY A 159 -13.95 6.98 15.79
N CYS A 160 -14.09 7.55 14.58
CA CYS A 160 -14.23 9.02 14.42
C CYS A 160 -15.58 9.52 14.94
N ILE A 161 -16.65 8.78 14.63
CA ILE A 161 -18.03 9.12 15.02
C ILE A 161 -18.21 8.96 16.53
N GLU A 162 -17.77 7.83 17.11
CA GLU A 162 -17.84 7.55 18.54
C GLU A 162 -17.05 8.56 19.39
N ALA A 163 -15.86 8.96 18.93
CA ALA A 163 -15.05 9.96 19.60
C ALA A 163 -15.52 11.42 19.35
N GLY A 164 -16.56 11.63 18.55
CA GLY A 164 -17.10 12.96 18.23
C GLY A 164 -16.10 13.87 17.49
N ILE A 165 -15.24 13.29 16.64
CA ILE A 165 -14.14 14.01 15.99
C ILE A 165 -14.66 14.77 14.78
N ASP A 166 -14.77 16.09 14.91
CA ASP A 166 -15.12 17.00 13.83
C ASP A 166 -13.91 17.30 12.92
N SER A 167 -13.45 16.26 12.20
CA SER A 167 -12.46 16.37 11.11
C SER A 167 -13.12 15.93 9.79
N PRO A 168 -13.85 16.82 9.09
CA PRO A 168 -14.52 16.47 7.85
C PRO A 168 -13.52 16.05 6.74
N GLU A 169 -12.29 16.56 6.78
CA GLU A 169 -11.24 16.22 5.80
C GLU A 169 -10.77 14.77 5.96
N ASP A 170 -10.44 14.36 7.19
CA ASP A 170 -10.07 12.97 7.47
C ASP A 170 -11.21 12.00 7.18
N LEU A 171 -12.43 12.37 7.55
CA LEU A 171 -13.62 11.55 7.34
C LEU A 171 -13.95 11.42 5.84
N CYS A 172 -13.80 12.48 5.05
CA CYS A 172 -13.85 12.43 3.59
C CYS A 172 -12.79 11.46 3.01
N ILE A 173 -11.55 11.54 3.48
CA ILE A 173 -10.47 10.66 3.04
C ILE A 173 -10.78 9.19 3.37
N LEU A 174 -11.30 8.92 4.57
CA LEU A 174 -11.69 7.58 5.02
C LEU A 174 -12.83 7.00 4.17
N TYR A 175 -13.95 7.72 4.02
CA TYR A 175 -15.05 7.30 3.14
C TYR A 175 -14.58 7.09 1.69
N SER A 176 -13.74 7.99 1.16
CA SER A 176 -13.21 7.84 -0.19
C SER A 176 -12.35 6.58 -0.34
N ASN A 177 -11.56 6.23 0.67
CA ASN A 177 -10.72 5.03 0.66
C ASN A 177 -11.52 3.74 0.85
N ARG A 178 -12.61 3.76 1.65
CA ARG A 178 -13.55 2.64 1.74
C ARG A 178 -14.30 2.43 0.42
N ALA A 179 -14.78 3.51 -0.21
CA ALA A 179 -15.34 3.48 -1.57
C ALA A 179 -14.38 2.90 -2.61
N ALA A 180 -13.07 3.12 -2.46
CA ALA A 180 -12.06 2.51 -3.33
C ALA A 180 -12.02 0.98 -3.21
N CYS A 181 -12.29 0.43 -2.02
CA CYS A 181 -12.39 -1.01 -1.79
C CYS A 181 -13.66 -1.55 -2.47
N PHE A 182 -14.82 -0.95 -2.21
CA PHE A 182 -16.08 -1.30 -2.85
C PHE A 182 -16.01 -1.29 -4.39
N LEU A 183 -15.33 -0.30 -4.99
CA LEU A 183 -15.11 -0.22 -6.43
C LEU A 183 -14.19 -1.33 -6.98
N LYS A 184 -13.30 -1.88 -6.15
CA LYS A 184 -12.43 -3.03 -6.51
C LYS A 184 -13.12 -4.38 -6.32
N ASP A 185 -13.99 -4.48 -5.32
CA ASP A 185 -14.85 -5.64 -5.07
C ASP A 185 -16.06 -5.71 -6.02
N GLY A 186 -16.28 -4.67 -6.85
CA GLY A 186 -17.38 -4.58 -7.80
C GLY A 186 -18.71 -4.07 -7.21
N ASN A 187 -18.76 -3.85 -5.89
CA ASN A 187 -19.93 -3.29 -5.21
C ASN A 187 -20.06 -1.79 -5.50
N SER A 188 -20.65 -1.49 -6.65
CA SER A 188 -20.79 -0.11 -7.13
C SER A 188 -21.87 0.69 -6.39
N SER A 189 -22.79 0.03 -5.67
CA SER A 189 -23.83 0.71 -4.89
C SER A 189 -23.23 1.40 -3.66
N ASP A 190 -22.54 0.64 -2.81
CA ASP A 190 -21.98 1.15 -1.55
C ASP A 190 -20.84 2.15 -1.82
N CYS A 191 -20.12 1.97 -2.93
CA CYS A 191 -19.17 2.95 -3.45
C CYS A 191 -19.82 4.33 -3.72
N ILE A 192 -21.03 4.36 -4.30
CA ILE A 192 -21.76 5.61 -4.57
C ILE A 192 -22.20 6.28 -3.27
N GLU A 193 -22.65 5.51 -2.27
CA GLU A 193 -23.03 6.06 -0.97
C GLU A 193 -21.84 6.71 -0.27
N ASP A 194 -20.73 5.98 -0.11
CA ASP A 194 -19.53 6.51 0.56
C ASP A 194 -18.91 7.68 -0.21
N CYS A 195 -18.90 7.65 -1.54
CA CYS A 195 -18.45 8.81 -2.30
C CYS A 195 -19.41 10.01 -2.15
N THR A 196 -20.69 9.78 -1.90
CA THR A 196 -21.66 10.86 -1.68
C THR A 196 -21.49 11.46 -0.29
N ARG A 197 -21.36 10.63 0.77
CA ARG A 197 -20.97 11.07 2.13
C ARG A 197 -19.66 11.87 2.12
N ALA A 198 -18.65 11.40 1.38
CA ALA A 198 -17.37 12.12 1.24
C ALA A 198 -17.52 13.50 0.54
N LEU A 199 -18.46 13.64 -0.40
CA LEU A 199 -18.72 14.89 -1.12
C LEU A 199 -19.67 15.85 -0.40
N GLU A 200 -20.48 15.35 0.53
CA GLU A 200 -21.23 16.16 1.50
C GLU A 200 -20.27 16.84 2.49
N LEU A 201 -19.23 16.12 2.93
CA LEU A 201 -18.17 16.65 3.80
C LEU A 201 -17.22 17.60 3.05
N HIS A 202 -16.75 17.20 1.87
CA HIS A 202 -15.81 17.96 1.04
C HIS A 202 -16.28 18.03 -0.42
N PRO A 203 -17.09 19.05 -0.75
CA PRO A 203 -17.52 19.31 -2.12
C PRO A 203 -16.33 19.41 -3.07
N PHE A 204 -16.50 18.92 -4.30
CA PHE A 204 -15.48 18.93 -5.35
C PHE A 204 -14.18 18.17 -5.04
N SER A 205 -14.17 17.28 -4.05
CA SER A 205 -13.03 16.37 -3.82
C SER A 205 -12.84 15.43 -5.01
N LEU A 206 -11.66 15.51 -5.64
CA LEU A 206 -11.34 14.84 -6.93
C LEU A 206 -11.48 13.31 -6.86
N LYS A 207 -11.02 12.69 -5.76
CA LYS A 207 -11.00 11.22 -5.61
C LYS A 207 -12.41 10.64 -5.43
N PRO A 208 -13.26 11.13 -4.50
CA PRO A 208 -14.67 10.74 -4.44
C PRO A 208 -15.42 10.94 -5.76
N LEU A 209 -15.28 12.10 -6.42
CA LEU A 209 -15.97 12.36 -7.69
C LEU A 209 -15.60 11.32 -8.77
N LEU A 210 -14.30 11.06 -8.96
CA LEU A 210 -13.85 10.09 -9.94
C LEU A 210 -14.31 8.66 -9.61
N ARG A 211 -14.24 8.26 -8.33
CA ARG A 211 -14.71 6.94 -7.85
C ARG A 211 -16.23 6.78 -8.05
N ARG A 212 -17.02 7.83 -7.75
CA ARG A 212 -18.47 7.85 -7.98
C ARG A 212 -18.84 7.82 -9.45
N ALA A 213 -18.11 8.53 -10.30
CA ALA A 213 -18.30 8.50 -11.75
C ALA A 213 -18.09 7.08 -12.30
N MET A 214 -17.00 6.41 -11.89
CA MET A 214 -16.72 5.01 -12.27
C MET A 214 -17.79 4.04 -11.77
N ALA A 215 -18.31 4.23 -10.55
CA ALA A 215 -19.37 3.40 -10.00
C ALA A 215 -20.75 3.64 -10.68
N TYR A 216 -21.07 4.88 -11.08
CA TYR A 216 -22.25 5.14 -11.89
C TYR A 216 -22.14 4.53 -13.29
N ASP A 217 -20.94 4.56 -13.87
CA ASP A 217 -20.63 4.02 -15.20
C ASP A 217 -20.75 2.48 -15.24
N SER A 218 -20.26 1.78 -14.21
CA SER A 218 -20.44 0.32 -14.05
C SER A 218 -21.89 -0.11 -13.77
N LEU A 219 -22.75 0.81 -13.29
CA LEU A 219 -24.19 0.60 -13.14
C LEU A 219 -25.01 1.13 -14.33
N GLU A 220 -24.35 1.49 -15.44
CA GLU A 220 -24.97 2.06 -16.66
C GLU A 220 -25.78 3.36 -16.41
N ARG A 221 -25.54 4.04 -15.30
CA ARG A 221 -26.17 5.33 -14.93
C ARG A 221 -25.47 6.50 -15.63
N TYR A 222 -25.30 6.36 -16.95
CA TYR A 222 -24.43 7.16 -17.81
C TYR A 222 -24.61 8.68 -17.67
N ARG A 223 -25.85 9.17 -17.50
CA ARG A 223 -26.13 10.61 -17.28
C ARG A 223 -25.44 11.16 -16.02
N LYS A 224 -25.47 10.40 -14.92
CA LYS A 224 -24.83 10.79 -13.64
C LYS A 224 -23.31 10.66 -13.73
N ALA A 225 -22.82 9.56 -14.31
CA ALA A 225 -21.40 9.37 -14.57
C ALA A 225 -20.81 10.53 -15.41
N TYR A 226 -21.52 10.94 -16.48
CA TYR A 226 -21.12 12.06 -17.34
C TYR A 226 -20.95 13.37 -16.56
N VAL A 227 -21.90 13.70 -15.68
CA VAL A 227 -21.83 14.91 -14.85
C VAL A 227 -20.63 14.86 -13.89
N ASP A 228 -20.44 13.75 -13.18
CA ASP A 228 -19.30 13.60 -12.26
C ASP A 228 -17.96 13.66 -13.01
N TYR A 229 -17.79 12.96 -14.15
CA TYR A 229 -16.58 13.04 -14.96
C TYR A 229 -16.34 14.45 -15.54
N LYS A 230 -17.40 15.16 -15.98
CA LYS A 230 -17.28 16.57 -16.42
C LYS A 230 -16.89 17.50 -15.28
N THR A 231 -17.32 17.22 -14.05
CA THR A 231 -16.91 17.96 -12.84
C THR A 231 -15.44 17.66 -12.49
N VAL A 232 -15.00 16.39 -12.59
CA VAL A 232 -13.57 16.01 -12.48
C VAL A 232 -12.72 16.79 -13.48
N LEU A 233 -13.14 16.89 -14.75
CA LEU A 233 -12.40 17.60 -15.79
C LEU A 233 -12.41 19.13 -15.64
N GLN A 234 -13.34 19.71 -14.87
CA GLN A 234 -13.28 21.12 -14.45
C GLN A 234 -12.24 21.34 -13.34
N ILE A 235 -12.01 20.36 -12.45
CA ILE A 235 -11.00 20.41 -11.38
C ILE A 235 -9.61 20.13 -11.96
N ASP A 236 -9.48 19.07 -12.75
CA ASP A 236 -8.22 18.58 -13.30
C ASP A 236 -8.41 18.04 -14.73
N MET A 237 -8.04 18.85 -15.71
CA MET A 237 -8.08 18.47 -17.13
C MET A 237 -7.08 17.38 -17.52
N SER A 238 -6.11 17.02 -16.66
CA SER A 238 -5.08 16.03 -16.99
C SER A 238 -5.55 14.58 -16.87
N VAL A 239 -6.69 14.33 -16.22
CA VAL A 239 -7.24 12.99 -15.96
C VAL A 239 -7.74 12.33 -17.26
N GLN A 240 -6.86 11.61 -17.96
CA GLN A 240 -7.17 10.96 -19.24
C GLN A 240 -8.36 9.98 -19.14
N ALA A 241 -8.42 9.17 -18.07
CA ALA A 241 -9.53 8.24 -17.86
C ALA A 241 -10.91 8.93 -17.79
N ALA A 242 -10.97 10.20 -17.38
CA ALA A 242 -12.23 10.96 -17.40
C ALA A 242 -12.58 11.45 -18.82
N HIS A 243 -11.60 11.85 -19.64
CA HIS A 243 -11.82 12.17 -21.06
C HIS A 243 -12.30 10.94 -21.84
N ASP A 244 -11.64 9.79 -21.68
CA ASP A 244 -11.99 8.54 -22.34
C ASP A 244 -13.42 8.10 -22.00
N SER A 245 -13.78 8.13 -20.71
CA SER A 245 -15.13 7.81 -20.26
C SER A 245 -16.16 8.82 -20.75
N VAL A 246 -15.88 10.12 -20.71
CA VAL A 246 -16.77 11.17 -21.27
C VAL A 246 -17.00 10.95 -22.77
N HIS A 247 -15.95 10.61 -23.53
CA HIS A 247 -16.07 10.35 -24.97
C HIS A 247 -16.92 9.11 -25.26
N ARG A 248 -16.69 8.00 -24.54
CA ARG A 248 -17.50 6.77 -24.67
C ARG A 248 -18.96 7.03 -24.28
N ILE A 249 -19.19 7.64 -23.12
CA ILE A 249 -20.55 7.93 -22.61
C ILE A 249 -21.30 8.88 -23.56
N THR A 250 -20.61 9.86 -24.16
CA THR A 250 -21.23 10.76 -25.15
C THR A 250 -21.82 9.98 -26.33
N LYS A 251 -21.13 8.95 -26.84
CA LYS A 251 -21.66 8.11 -27.93
C LYS A 251 -22.90 7.34 -27.49
N VAL A 252 -22.83 6.68 -26.33
CA VAL A 252 -23.96 5.91 -25.76
C VAL A 252 -25.20 6.80 -25.53
N LEU A 253 -25.02 8.04 -25.04
CA LEU A 253 -26.14 8.95 -24.82
C LEU A 253 -26.73 9.48 -26.14
N ILE A 254 -25.91 9.75 -27.17
CA ILE A 254 -26.39 10.10 -28.52
C ILE A 254 -27.17 8.92 -29.14
N GLU A 255 -26.71 7.69 -28.96
CA GLU A 255 -27.39 6.48 -29.44
C GLU A 255 -28.73 6.23 -28.72
N GLN A 256 -28.83 6.55 -27.42
CA GLN A 256 -30.05 6.37 -26.63
C GLN A 256 -31.08 7.50 -26.80
N ASP A 257 -30.64 8.75 -26.98
CA ASP A 257 -31.52 9.92 -26.92
C ASP A 257 -31.60 10.74 -28.21
N GLY A 258 -30.70 10.51 -29.17
CA GLY A 258 -30.56 11.33 -30.36
C GLY A 258 -29.84 12.67 -30.11
N PRO A 259 -30.09 13.72 -30.90
CA PRO A 259 -29.38 15.00 -30.80
C PRO A 259 -29.62 15.72 -29.47
N ASP A 260 -30.79 15.54 -28.87
CA ASP A 260 -31.27 16.29 -27.70
C ASP A 260 -30.85 15.65 -26.36
N TRP A 261 -29.92 14.68 -26.40
CA TRP A 261 -29.39 13.97 -25.22
C TRP A 261 -28.89 14.89 -24.10
N ARG A 262 -28.44 16.11 -24.45
CA ARG A 262 -27.96 17.13 -23.52
C ARG A 262 -29.07 17.74 -22.67
N GLU A 263 -30.26 17.91 -23.21
CA GLU A 263 -31.41 18.49 -22.48
C GLU A 263 -31.89 17.55 -21.37
N LYS A 264 -31.64 16.24 -21.54
CA LYS A 264 -31.94 15.18 -20.57
C LYS A 264 -30.82 14.96 -19.54
N LEU A 265 -29.74 15.75 -19.55
CA LEU A 265 -28.69 15.66 -18.52
C LEU A 265 -29.12 16.40 -17.25
N PRO A 266 -28.72 15.91 -16.06
CA PRO A 266 -28.69 16.74 -14.87
C PRO A 266 -27.74 17.94 -15.07
N GLU A 267 -28.02 19.06 -14.41
CA GLU A 267 -27.15 20.23 -14.43
C GLU A 267 -25.74 19.88 -13.95
N ILE A 268 -24.72 20.37 -14.67
CA ILE A 268 -23.31 20.14 -14.33
C ILE A 268 -22.90 21.22 -13.31
N PRO A 269 -22.50 20.86 -12.07
CA PRO A 269 -22.07 21.85 -11.09
C PRO A 269 -20.88 22.67 -11.59
N ALA A 270 -20.95 23.99 -11.41
CA ALA A 270 -19.83 24.90 -11.65
C ALA A 270 -18.79 24.75 -10.53
N VAL A 271 -17.57 24.36 -10.90
CA VAL A 271 -16.48 24.15 -9.92
C VAL A 271 -15.81 25.48 -9.58
N PRO A 272 -15.76 25.89 -8.29
CA PRO A 272 -15.11 27.13 -7.88
C PRO A 272 -13.58 27.03 -8.04
N LEU A 273 -12.93 28.19 -8.29
CA LEU A 273 -11.48 28.26 -8.48
C LEU A 273 -10.67 27.73 -7.27
N SER A 274 -11.23 27.81 -6.06
CA SER A 274 -10.63 27.22 -4.86
C SER A 274 -10.45 25.70 -4.98
N ALA A 275 -11.46 24.97 -5.45
CA ALA A 275 -11.39 23.53 -5.66
C ALA A 275 -10.38 23.14 -6.76
N GLN A 276 -10.21 23.98 -7.79
CA GLN A 276 -9.19 23.80 -8.83
C GLN A 276 -7.76 24.03 -8.30
N ASN A 277 -7.61 24.94 -7.33
CA ASN A 277 -6.31 25.33 -6.77
C ASN A 277 -5.85 24.44 -5.62
N HIS A 278 -6.74 23.81 -4.85
CA HIS A 278 -6.36 22.90 -3.75
C HIS A 278 -5.48 21.71 -4.20
N ARG A 279 -5.57 21.31 -5.48
CA ARG A 279 -4.66 20.32 -6.11
C ARG A 279 -3.25 20.87 -6.41
N LYS A 280 -3.10 22.19 -6.54
CA LYS A 280 -1.85 22.90 -6.86
C LYS A 280 -1.11 23.41 -5.62
N GLU A 281 -1.69 23.25 -4.45
CA GLU A 281 -1.03 23.51 -3.17
C GLU A 281 0.05 22.45 -2.97
N GLU A 282 1.26 22.75 -3.45
CA GLU A 282 2.48 22.01 -3.12
C GLU A 282 2.58 21.88 -1.59
N PRO A 283 2.90 20.69 -1.03
CA PRO A 283 3.08 20.54 0.41
C PRO A 283 4.10 21.55 0.93
N SER A 284 3.80 22.23 2.03
CA SER A 284 4.70 23.27 2.56
C SER A 284 6.11 22.71 2.81
N VAL A 285 7.12 23.59 2.71
CA VAL A 285 8.53 23.21 2.90
C VAL A 285 8.73 22.49 4.25
N GLU A 286 8.03 22.94 5.29
CA GLU A 286 8.00 22.31 6.62
C GLU A 286 7.45 20.86 6.57
N VAL A 287 6.36 20.63 5.84
CA VAL A 287 5.78 19.28 5.65
C VAL A 287 6.73 18.38 4.85
N LEU A 288 7.42 18.91 3.85
CA LEU A 288 8.43 18.17 3.08
C LEU A 288 9.65 17.82 3.94
N GLN A 289 10.16 18.76 4.73
CA GLN A 289 11.26 18.55 5.68
C GLN A 289 10.87 17.54 6.77
N ALA A 290 9.68 17.65 7.36
CA ALA A 290 9.18 16.70 8.35
C ALA A 290 8.97 15.28 7.78
N ARG A 291 8.57 15.15 6.50
CA ARG A 291 8.50 13.86 5.79
C ARG A 291 9.90 13.28 5.56
N ALA A 292 10.86 14.09 5.14
CA ALA A 292 12.25 13.66 4.93
C ALA A 292 12.92 13.22 6.25
N ALA A 293 12.77 13.99 7.32
CA ALA A 293 13.30 13.65 8.64
C ALA A 293 12.76 12.31 9.16
N ARG A 294 11.43 12.08 9.06
CA ARG A 294 10.81 10.79 9.42
C ARG A 294 11.28 9.63 8.55
N ALA A 295 11.52 9.86 7.26
CA ALA A 295 12.03 8.82 6.36
C ALA A 295 13.44 8.38 6.76
N GLU A 296 14.33 9.31 7.11
CA GLU A 296 15.66 8.99 7.61
C GLU A 296 15.64 8.36 9.02
N GLU A 297 14.77 8.81 9.92
CA GLU A 297 14.57 8.15 11.23
C GLU A 297 14.09 6.69 11.06
N GLN A 298 13.12 6.46 10.17
CA GLN A 298 12.60 5.12 9.87
C GLN A 298 13.68 4.22 9.25
N LYS A 299 14.53 4.78 8.37
CA LYS A 299 15.67 4.10 7.76
C LYS A 299 16.73 3.73 8.80
N ALA A 300 17.06 4.64 9.71
CA ALA A 300 17.94 4.36 10.84
C ALA A 300 17.37 3.27 11.76
N ARG A 301 16.07 3.33 12.10
CA ARG A 301 15.41 2.29 12.91
C ARG A 301 15.43 0.92 12.23
N LYS A 302 15.20 0.85 10.92
CA LYS A 302 15.29 -0.40 10.14
C LYS A 302 16.72 -0.93 10.07
N ALA A 303 17.70 -0.04 9.92
CA ALA A 303 19.12 -0.39 9.95
C ALA A 303 19.52 -0.98 11.30
N GLU A 304 19.08 -0.39 12.42
CA GLU A 304 19.30 -0.90 13.78
C GLU A 304 18.68 -2.30 13.98
N VAL A 305 17.43 -2.51 13.54
CA VAL A 305 16.78 -3.83 13.64
C VAL A 305 17.53 -4.88 12.80
N ARG A 306 17.91 -4.56 11.56
CA ARG A 306 18.71 -5.47 10.71
C ARG A 306 20.06 -5.79 11.33
N PHE A 307 20.76 -4.78 11.86
CA PHE A 307 22.03 -4.94 12.55
C PHE A 307 21.93 -5.91 13.74
N ASN A 308 20.88 -5.78 14.55
CA ASN A 308 20.65 -6.70 15.68
C ASN A 308 20.32 -8.13 15.24
N SER A 309 19.61 -8.33 14.12
CA SER A 309 19.38 -9.66 13.51
C SER A 309 20.70 -10.29 13.03
N LEU A 310 21.47 -9.58 12.21
CA LEU A 310 22.73 -10.05 11.66
C LEU A 310 23.75 -10.41 12.75
N LYS A 311 23.77 -9.64 13.84
CA LYS A 311 24.54 -9.96 15.05
C LYS A 311 24.14 -11.30 15.67
N GLN A 312 22.85 -11.59 15.77
CA GLN A 312 22.36 -12.87 16.33
C GLN A 312 22.71 -14.03 15.40
N GLU A 313 22.40 -13.91 14.11
CA GLU A 313 22.73 -14.87 13.05
C GLU A 313 24.23 -15.21 13.04
N GLY A 314 25.12 -14.22 13.04
CA GLY A 314 26.57 -14.43 13.06
C GLY A 314 27.05 -15.22 14.29
N ASN A 315 26.49 -14.94 15.47
CA ASN A 315 26.85 -15.65 16.70
C ASN A 315 26.35 -17.11 16.71
N GLU A 316 25.22 -17.40 16.08
CA GLU A 316 24.69 -18.75 15.92
C GLU A 316 25.51 -19.56 14.91
N LEU A 317 25.90 -18.94 13.79
CA LEU A 317 26.76 -19.56 12.78
C LEU A 317 28.14 -19.94 13.35
N VAL A 318 28.75 -19.11 14.20
CA VAL A 318 30.00 -19.46 14.92
C VAL A 318 29.79 -20.68 15.84
N LYS A 319 28.69 -20.75 16.59
CA LYS A 319 28.38 -21.92 17.45
C LYS A 319 28.19 -23.21 16.64
N ASN A 320 27.67 -23.10 15.43
CA ASN A 320 27.46 -24.21 14.51
C ASN A 320 28.72 -24.54 13.66
N SER A 321 29.88 -23.93 13.95
CA SER A 321 31.13 -24.06 13.19
C SER A 321 31.04 -23.64 11.72
N GLN A 322 30.03 -22.83 11.35
CA GLN A 322 29.81 -22.32 9.99
C GLN A 322 30.54 -20.99 9.80
N PHE A 323 31.87 -21.02 9.92
CA PHE A 323 32.71 -19.83 10.06
C PHE A 323 32.67 -18.87 8.85
N GLN A 324 32.61 -19.37 7.61
CA GLN A 324 32.51 -18.50 6.42
C GLN A 324 31.23 -17.66 6.43
N ALA A 325 30.08 -18.30 6.64
CA ALA A 325 28.80 -17.60 6.71
C ALA A 325 28.76 -16.62 7.89
N ALA A 326 29.44 -16.92 9.01
CA ALA A 326 29.57 -15.97 10.12
C ALA A 326 30.39 -14.74 9.73
N ALA A 327 31.51 -14.91 9.03
CA ALA A 327 32.36 -13.79 8.57
C ALA A 327 31.62 -12.86 7.59
N ASP A 328 30.81 -13.43 6.69
CA ASP A 328 29.94 -12.68 5.78
C ASP A 328 28.92 -11.84 6.58
N LYS A 329 28.27 -12.43 7.59
CA LYS A 329 27.28 -11.74 8.46
C LYS A 329 27.89 -10.63 9.31
N TYR A 330 29.09 -10.81 9.83
CA TYR A 330 29.81 -9.73 10.53
C TYR A 330 30.21 -8.61 9.55
N SER A 331 30.57 -8.94 8.31
CA SER A 331 30.83 -7.93 7.28
C SER A 331 29.58 -7.12 6.90
N GLU A 332 28.40 -7.76 6.86
CA GLU A 332 27.12 -7.03 6.74
C GLU A 332 26.85 -6.10 7.95
N CYS A 333 27.23 -6.50 9.17
CA CYS A 333 27.08 -5.65 10.36
C CYS A 333 27.94 -4.38 10.27
N LEU A 334 29.21 -4.53 9.85
CA LEU A 334 30.18 -3.44 9.69
C LEU A 334 29.71 -2.44 8.62
N ALA A 335 29.08 -2.92 7.54
CA ALA A 335 28.50 -2.06 6.51
C ALA A 335 27.30 -1.21 7.00
N ILE A 336 26.62 -1.60 8.09
CA ILE A 336 25.53 -0.82 8.69
C ILE A 336 26.07 0.16 9.75
N LYS A 337 27.01 -0.27 10.58
CA LYS A 337 27.62 0.54 11.64
C LYS A 337 29.16 0.50 11.58
N PRO A 338 29.79 1.34 10.73
CA PRO A 338 31.25 1.47 10.68
C PRO A 338 31.87 2.10 11.94
N ASN A 339 31.06 2.49 12.94
CA ASN A 339 31.54 3.06 14.20
C ASN A 339 31.52 2.05 15.37
N GLU A 340 30.84 0.90 15.23
CA GLU A 340 30.88 -0.20 16.23
C GLU A 340 31.91 -1.29 15.85
N CYS A 341 32.84 -0.97 14.94
CA CYS A 341 33.67 -1.95 14.23
C CYS A 341 34.45 -2.91 15.14
N ALA A 342 35.16 -2.43 16.16
CA ALA A 342 36.13 -3.21 16.93
C ALA A 342 35.59 -4.58 17.42
N ILE A 343 34.34 -4.65 17.91
CA ILE A 343 33.77 -5.91 18.44
C ILE A 343 33.46 -6.90 17.31
N TYR A 344 32.94 -6.42 16.16
CA TYR A 344 32.51 -7.30 15.06
C TYR A 344 33.65 -7.65 14.11
N THR A 345 34.62 -6.75 13.94
CA THR A 345 35.88 -7.04 13.24
C THR A 345 36.69 -8.09 14.02
N ASN A 346 36.74 -8.02 15.37
CA ASN A 346 37.33 -9.10 16.19
C ASN A 346 36.57 -10.43 16.00
N ARG A 347 35.23 -10.43 16.06
CA ARG A 347 34.42 -11.64 15.80
C ARG A 347 34.59 -12.20 14.39
N ARG A 348 34.79 -11.34 13.37
CA ARG A 348 35.12 -11.73 12.00
C ARG A 348 36.51 -12.37 11.93
N ALA A 349 37.51 -11.79 12.59
CA ALA A 349 38.84 -12.37 12.68
C ALA A 349 38.83 -13.77 13.33
N LEU A 350 38.07 -13.96 14.41
CA LEU A 350 37.91 -15.26 15.07
C LEU A 350 37.22 -16.28 14.15
N ALA A 351 36.30 -15.85 13.28
CA ALA A 351 35.71 -16.70 12.25
C ALA A 351 36.75 -17.06 11.15
N HIS A 352 37.53 -16.09 10.66
CA HIS A 352 38.63 -16.34 9.71
C HIS A 352 39.70 -17.29 10.30
N LYS A 353 40.05 -17.14 11.58
CA LYS A 353 40.91 -18.07 12.33
C LYS A 353 40.33 -19.49 12.36
N GLY A 354 39.01 -19.62 12.54
CA GLY A 354 38.30 -20.91 12.47
C GLY A 354 38.30 -21.56 11.07
N LEU A 355 38.49 -20.78 10.00
CA LEU A 355 38.69 -21.24 8.63
C LEU A 355 40.17 -21.56 8.29
N GLN A 356 41.10 -21.29 9.21
CA GLN A 356 42.55 -21.26 8.95
C GLN A 356 42.98 -20.18 7.94
N ASP A 357 42.14 -19.19 7.65
CA ASP A 357 42.54 -17.97 6.92
C ASP A 357 43.18 -16.98 7.90
N TYR A 358 44.41 -17.32 8.29
CA TYR A 358 45.19 -16.51 9.22
C TYR A 358 45.58 -15.13 8.63
N LEU A 359 45.58 -14.98 7.30
CA LEU A 359 45.88 -13.71 6.65
C LEU A 359 44.74 -12.70 6.85
N SER A 360 43.51 -13.09 6.51
CA SER A 360 42.33 -12.24 6.73
C SER A 360 42.10 -12.00 8.23
N ALA A 361 42.30 -13.02 9.07
CA ALA A 361 42.22 -12.87 10.53
C ALA A 361 43.23 -11.85 11.10
N SER A 362 44.49 -11.89 10.66
CA SER A 362 45.52 -10.95 11.13
C SER A 362 45.24 -9.51 10.69
N THR A 363 44.71 -9.33 9.48
CA THR A 363 44.33 -8.02 8.95
C THR A 363 43.17 -7.41 9.76
N ASP A 364 42.14 -8.21 10.04
CA ASP A 364 41.00 -7.80 10.86
C ASP A 364 41.44 -7.41 12.30
N LEU A 365 42.31 -8.20 12.94
CA LEU A 365 42.80 -7.88 14.29
C LEU A 365 43.67 -6.62 14.34
N GLN A 366 44.43 -6.33 13.28
CA GLN A 366 45.14 -5.06 13.14
C GLN A 366 44.18 -3.87 12.98
N GLU A 367 43.07 -4.03 12.25
CA GLU A 367 42.01 -3.01 12.15
C GLU A 367 41.35 -2.77 13.52
N VAL A 368 41.09 -3.82 14.32
CA VAL A 368 40.58 -3.70 15.70
C VAL A 368 41.51 -2.86 16.57
N LEU A 369 42.81 -3.15 16.58
CA LEU A 369 43.80 -2.45 17.42
C LEU A 369 44.08 -1.01 16.95
N GLN A 370 43.85 -0.71 15.66
CA GLN A 370 43.87 0.68 15.16
C GLN A 370 42.67 1.50 15.65
N LEU A 371 41.51 0.85 15.85
CA LEU A 371 40.28 1.49 16.31
C LEU A 371 40.21 1.62 17.84
N ASP A 372 40.63 0.58 18.57
CA ASP A 372 40.78 0.59 20.03
C ASP A 372 42.06 -0.14 20.46
N PRO A 373 43.14 0.60 20.75
CA PRO A 373 44.41 0.03 21.21
C PRO A 373 44.36 -0.67 22.58
N ASN A 374 43.27 -0.56 23.35
CA ASN A 374 43.18 -1.14 24.70
C ASN A 374 42.60 -2.56 24.73
N VAL A 375 42.20 -3.13 23.58
CA VAL A 375 41.61 -4.47 23.48
C VAL A 375 42.68 -5.54 23.60
N GLN A 376 43.07 -5.86 24.84
CA GLN A 376 44.12 -6.85 25.15
C GLN A 376 43.83 -8.23 24.54
N GLU A 377 42.56 -8.62 24.43
CA GLU A 377 42.16 -9.87 23.79
C GLU A 377 42.52 -9.90 22.30
N ALA A 378 42.43 -8.76 21.60
CA ALA A 378 42.76 -8.68 20.17
C ALA A 378 44.29 -8.70 19.93
N GLU A 379 45.08 -8.16 20.86
CA GLU A 379 46.55 -8.23 20.82
C GLU A 379 47.04 -9.67 21.01
N GLN A 380 46.51 -10.38 22.01
CA GLN A 380 46.83 -11.80 22.26
C GLN A 380 46.40 -12.72 21.10
N GLU A 381 45.22 -12.47 20.53
CA GLU A 381 44.73 -13.20 19.36
C GLU A 381 45.59 -12.91 18.10
N LEU A 382 46.08 -11.68 17.94
CA LEU A 382 46.96 -11.32 16.82
C LEU A 382 48.32 -12.02 16.93
N GLU A 383 48.92 -12.09 18.13
CA GLU A 383 50.16 -12.84 18.35
C GLU A 383 49.96 -14.34 18.06
N MET A 384 48.84 -14.92 18.48
CA MET A 384 48.52 -16.32 18.19
C MET A 384 48.33 -16.59 16.69
N VAL A 385 47.53 -15.76 16.01
CA VAL A 385 47.24 -15.89 14.57
C VAL A 385 48.50 -15.67 13.71
N THR A 386 49.37 -14.73 14.08
CA THR A 386 50.60 -14.48 13.32
C THR A 386 51.64 -15.60 13.49
N ASN A 387 51.68 -16.27 14.64
CA ASN A 387 52.48 -17.49 14.81
C ASN A 387 51.93 -18.65 13.96
N LEU A 388 50.62 -18.91 13.99
CA LEU A 388 49.98 -19.94 13.15
C LEU A 388 50.17 -19.68 11.64
N LEU A 389 50.10 -18.41 11.21
CA LEU A 389 50.41 -18.02 9.83
C LEU A 389 51.86 -18.33 9.46
N ARG A 390 52.82 -18.05 10.35
CA ARG A 390 54.24 -18.36 10.12
C ARG A 390 54.49 -19.87 10.02
N GLU A 391 53.86 -20.66 10.89
CA GLU A 391 53.96 -22.12 10.86
C GLU A 391 53.39 -22.68 9.55
N SER A 392 52.18 -22.27 9.16
CA SER A 392 51.56 -22.67 7.89
C SER A 392 52.40 -22.28 6.66
N LEU A 393 53.03 -21.11 6.66
CA LEU A 393 53.94 -20.69 5.57
C LEU A 393 55.23 -21.50 5.53
N LEU A 394 55.74 -21.97 6.68
CA LEU A 394 56.92 -22.83 6.74
C LEU A 394 56.61 -24.26 6.28
N GLU A 395 55.46 -24.81 6.65
CA GLU A 395 55.00 -26.12 6.16
C GLU A 395 54.81 -26.11 4.64
N ASN A 396 54.15 -25.08 4.09
CA ASN A 396 53.97 -24.87 2.65
C ASN A 396 55.28 -24.59 1.89
N ALA A 397 56.39 -24.31 2.58
CA ALA A 397 57.72 -24.13 2.00
C ALA A 397 58.63 -25.37 2.15
N GLN A 398 58.17 -26.40 2.85
CA GLN A 398 58.90 -27.66 3.09
C GLN A 398 58.29 -28.87 2.37
N GLY A 399 57.04 -28.76 1.90
CA GLY A 399 56.38 -29.72 0.99
C GLY A 399 56.57 -29.37 -0.49
#